data_AF-A0A5P2G061-F1
#
_entry.id   AF-A0A5P2G061-F1
#
_cell.length_a   1.000
_cell.length_b   1.000
_cell.length_c   1.000
_cell.angle_alpha   90.00
_cell.angle_beta   90.00
_cell.angle_gamma   90.00
#
_symmetry.space_group_name_H-M   'P 1'
#
loop_
_entity.id
_entity.type
_entity.pdbx_description
1 polymer ?
#
loop_
_entity_poly.entity_id
_entity_poly.type
_entity_poly.pdbx_seq_one_letter_code
_entity_poly.pdbx_strand_id
1 'polypeptide(L)'
;MTGKNIISVDSIDSLRNISGTTNIVVSVISNNKLVYYTWDDANTTDDDTTIIKPNYFTTQAGRWIQIESPGGSNIELGTGLTTDTDGKATLDLSSTTLVQPQIRAGFSVKKNDGSLNFTYNYPYTTGGSYQIDKGSQVDITLYYKYPGATTGQALPTSVTGDFSVLAGADTESVVANLSSIVASRTLQVILAKAKSGLIVVNNQVQFASGQDTTSAAISLNFKDRVYFTMTTLSDLGSGNFDMSTLPQGSVTNAQLVDGISFLFSGITTGSDQYAYVIYPAAFGDLNSVIQNDSLPILGAFTKMSNINVANNSGLLVPCIVYRSNAVNPFSSAKLQFS
;
A
#
# COMPACT_ATOMS: atom_id res chain seq x y z
N MET A 1 -31.75 -43.89 4.89
CA MET A 1 -31.94 -42.73 4.00
C MET A 1 -32.05 -43.26 2.58
N THR A 2 -33.27 -43.45 2.09
CA THR A 2 -33.54 -43.81 0.69
C THR A 2 -33.12 -42.64 -0.20
N GLY A 3 -32.31 -42.91 -1.22
CA GLY A 3 -31.74 -41.87 -2.09
C GLY A 3 -32.84 -41.03 -2.74
N LYS A 4 -32.79 -39.71 -2.56
CA LYS A 4 -33.61 -38.78 -3.34
C LYS A 4 -33.05 -38.76 -4.76
N ASN A 5 -33.81 -39.25 -5.73
CA ASN A 5 -33.47 -39.11 -7.14
C ASN A 5 -33.74 -37.66 -7.55
N ILE A 6 -32.67 -36.93 -7.90
CA ILE A 6 -32.78 -35.61 -8.53
C ILE A 6 -32.89 -35.84 -10.02
N ILE A 7 -33.99 -35.42 -10.62
CA ILE A 7 -34.21 -35.44 -12.07
C ILE A 7 -34.18 -34.00 -12.56
N SER A 8 -33.59 -33.75 -13.73
CA SER A 8 -33.62 -32.43 -14.37
C SER A 8 -34.53 -32.47 -15.59
N VAL A 9 -35.30 -31.42 -15.80
CA VAL A 9 -36.15 -31.21 -16.99
C VAL A 9 -35.92 -29.83 -17.58
N ASP A 10 -36.08 -29.75 -18.90
CA ASP A 10 -35.79 -28.53 -19.65
C ASP A 10 -36.94 -27.52 -19.64
N SER A 11 -38.15 -27.91 -19.23
CA SER A 11 -39.34 -27.04 -19.20
C SER A 11 -40.43 -27.50 -18.24
N ILE A 12 -41.37 -26.60 -17.94
CA ILE A 12 -42.62 -26.92 -17.21
C ILE A 12 -43.45 -27.95 -17.99
N ASP A 13 -43.51 -27.86 -19.32
CA ASP A 13 -44.22 -28.86 -20.15
C ASP A 13 -43.59 -30.25 -20.02
N SER A 14 -42.26 -30.33 -19.92
CA SER A 14 -41.55 -31.58 -19.69
C SER A 14 -41.86 -32.13 -18.30
N LEU A 15 -41.98 -31.27 -17.29
CA LEU A 15 -42.37 -31.65 -15.92
C LEU A 15 -43.79 -32.24 -15.87
N ARG A 16 -44.74 -31.69 -16.66
CA ARG A 16 -46.13 -32.21 -16.75
C ARG A 16 -46.18 -33.65 -17.24
N ASN A 17 -45.17 -34.10 -17.99
CA ASN A 17 -45.10 -35.47 -18.53
C ASN A 17 -44.40 -36.46 -17.59
N ILE A 18 -43.93 -36.03 -16.42
CA ILE A 18 -43.32 -36.90 -15.42
C ILE A 18 -44.40 -37.40 -14.44
N SER A 19 -44.51 -38.72 -14.32
CA SER A 19 -45.30 -39.35 -13.26
C SER A 19 -44.55 -39.20 -11.92
N GLY A 20 -45.17 -38.52 -10.96
CA GLY A 20 -44.60 -38.36 -9.64
C GLY A 20 -44.76 -39.62 -8.80
N THR A 21 -43.72 -39.95 -8.04
CA THR A 21 -43.81 -40.83 -6.87
C THR A 21 -43.37 -40.03 -5.64
N THR A 22 -43.77 -40.45 -4.44
CA THR A 22 -43.33 -39.79 -3.22
C THR A 22 -41.80 -39.73 -3.16
N ASN A 23 -41.24 -38.58 -2.76
CA ASN A 23 -39.80 -38.33 -2.57
C ASN A 23 -38.96 -37.99 -3.81
N ILE A 24 -39.57 -37.52 -4.91
CA ILE A 24 -38.81 -36.96 -6.06
C ILE A 24 -38.71 -35.43 -5.93
N VAL A 25 -37.49 -34.90 -6.13
CA VAL A 25 -37.22 -33.47 -6.36
C VAL A 25 -36.77 -33.31 -7.82
N VAL A 26 -37.38 -32.37 -8.54
CA VAL A 26 -37.06 -32.09 -9.94
C VAL A 26 -36.53 -30.66 -10.08
N SER A 27 -35.45 -30.50 -10.84
CA SER A 27 -34.93 -29.20 -11.26
C SER A 27 -35.48 -28.85 -12.63
N VAL A 28 -36.19 -27.73 -12.75
CA VAL A 28 -36.70 -27.19 -14.03
C VAL A 28 -35.74 -26.11 -14.51
N ILE A 29 -34.93 -26.44 -15.52
CA ILE A 29 -33.77 -25.65 -15.93
C ILE A 29 -34.18 -24.29 -16.51
N SER A 30 -35.16 -24.27 -17.43
CA SER A 30 -35.59 -23.03 -18.12
C SER A 30 -36.16 -21.96 -17.20
N ASN A 31 -36.66 -22.36 -16.02
CA ASN A 31 -37.34 -21.47 -15.10
C ASN A 31 -36.54 -21.26 -13.81
N ASN A 32 -35.37 -21.89 -13.68
CA ASN A 32 -34.54 -21.88 -12.48
C ASN A 32 -35.33 -22.27 -11.22
N LYS A 33 -36.17 -23.31 -11.32
CA LYS A 33 -37.06 -23.77 -10.24
C LYS A 33 -36.65 -25.13 -9.73
N LEU A 34 -36.73 -25.32 -8.42
CA LEU A 34 -36.76 -26.63 -7.78
C LEU A 34 -38.20 -26.91 -7.36
N VAL A 35 -38.70 -28.09 -7.71
CA VAL A 35 -40.05 -28.55 -7.36
C VAL A 35 -39.97 -29.91 -6.68
N TYR A 36 -40.92 -30.21 -5.78
CA TYR A 36 -41.08 -31.54 -5.20
C TYR A 36 -42.49 -32.07 -5.44
N TYR A 37 -42.60 -33.39 -5.58
CA TYR A 37 -43.90 -34.03 -5.77
C TYR A 37 -44.58 -34.30 -4.43
N THR A 38 -45.85 -33.93 -4.31
CA THR A 38 -46.71 -34.33 -3.19
C THR A 38 -48.03 -34.89 -3.69
N TRP A 39 -48.59 -35.82 -2.93
CA TRP A 39 -49.98 -36.24 -3.06
C TRP A 39 -50.84 -35.24 -2.29
N ASP A 40 -51.85 -34.66 -2.93
CA ASP A 40 -52.76 -33.72 -2.26
C ASP A 40 -54.13 -33.63 -2.96
N ASP A 41 -55.11 -33.06 -2.24
CA ASP A 41 -56.52 -32.97 -2.59
C ASP A 41 -56.76 -32.41 -4.00
N ALA A 42 -57.69 -33.02 -4.73
CA ALA A 42 -58.04 -32.74 -6.12
C ALA A 42 -58.42 -31.27 -6.45
N ASN A 43 -58.48 -30.40 -5.44
CA ASN A 43 -59.05 -29.06 -5.48
C ASN A 43 -58.03 -27.93 -5.75
N THR A 44 -56.72 -28.20 -5.82
CA THR A 44 -55.75 -27.15 -6.15
C THR A 44 -55.73 -26.89 -7.65
N THR A 45 -55.72 -25.64 -8.11
CA THR A 45 -55.59 -25.30 -9.54
C THR A 45 -54.12 -25.32 -9.96
N ASP A 46 -53.86 -25.73 -11.19
CA ASP A 46 -52.55 -25.53 -11.82
C ASP A 46 -52.38 -24.05 -12.14
N ASP A 47 -51.27 -23.45 -11.71
CA ASP A 47 -51.01 -22.01 -11.86
C ASP A 47 -49.78 -21.71 -12.75
N ASP A 48 -49.24 -22.73 -13.43
CA ASP A 48 -48.01 -22.66 -14.24
C ASP A 48 -46.78 -22.10 -13.52
N THR A 49 -46.84 -21.91 -12.20
CA THR A 49 -45.85 -21.15 -11.45
C THR A 49 -45.43 -21.88 -10.19
N THR A 50 -46.30 -21.97 -9.19
CA THR A 50 -45.99 -22.57 -7.88
C THR A 50 -46.56 -23.98 -7.74
N ILE A 51 -47.64 -24.29 -8.46
CA ILE A 51 -48.35 -25.57 -8.48
C ILE A 51 -48.48 -26.04 -9.94
N ILE A 52 -47.80 -27.12 -10.29
CA ILE A 52 -47.84 -27.70 -11.65
C ILE A 52 -48.46 -29.09 -11.59
N LYS A 53 -49.51 -29.35 -12.38
CA LYS A 53 -50.20 -30.63 -12.46
C LYS A 53 -49.64 -31.51 -13.59
N PRO A 54 -49.39 -32.81 -13.33
CA PRO A 54 -49.07 -33.76 -14.39
C PRO A 54 -50.24 -33.99 -15.34
N ASN A 55 -49.94 -34.26 -16.62
CA ASN A 55 -50.92 -34.53 -17.67
C ASN A 55 -51.64 -35.89 -17.51
N TYR A 56 -51.06 -36.83 -16.75
CA TYR A 56 -51.46 -38.24 -16.74
C TYR A 56 -52.01 -38.70 -15.38
N PHE A 57 -53.11 -38.13 -14.89
CA PHE A 57 -53.86 -38.74 -13.78
C PHE A 57 -55.37 -38.61 -13.97
N THR A 58 -56.07 -39.74 -13.99
CA THR A 58 -57.53 -39.82 -14.18
C THR A 58 -58.32 -39.99 -12.89
N THR A 59 -57.68 -40.27 -11.73
CA THR A 59 -58.42 -40.57 -10.49
C THR A 59 -57.77 -40.18 -9.16
N GLN A 60 -56.46 -39.91 -9.09
CA GLN A 60 -55.79 -39.30 -7.93
C GLN A 60 -54.61 -38.47 -8.45
N ALA A 61 -54.70 -37.14 -8.40
CA ALA A 61 -53.70 -36.26 -9.00
C ALA A 61 -52.78 -35.68 -7.93
N GLY A 62 -51.53 -36.16 -7.87
CA GLY A 62 -50.49 -35.41 -7.16
C GLY A 62 -50.04 -34.18 -7.95
N ARG A 63 -49.27 -33.31 -7.30
CA ARG A 63 -48.83 -32.02 -7.85
C ARG A 63 -47.35 -31.79 -7.59
N TRP A 64 -46.71 -31.02 -8.46
CA TRP A 64 -45.38 -30.46 -8.23
C TRP A 64 -45.52 -29.11 -7.54
N ILE A 65 -44.89 -28.95 -6.38
CA ILE A 65 -44.87 -27.70 -5.63
C ILE A 65 -43.48 -27.09 -5.72
N GLN A 66 -43.40 -25.81 -6.08
CA GLN A 66 -42.15 -25.07 -6.05
C GLN A 66 -41.60 -25.03 -4.61
N ILE A 67 -40.34 -25.42 -4.45
CA ILE A 67 -39.59 -25.17 -3.23
C ILE A 67 -39.26 -23.68 -3.23
N GLU A 68 -40.09 -22.90 -2.56
CA GLU A 68 -39.78 -21.49 -2.33
C GLU A 68 -38.65 -21.40 -1.28
N SER A 69 -37.64 -20.58 -1.59
CA SER A 69 -36.83 -19.98 -0.53
C SER A 69 -37.79 -19.12 0.30
N PRO A 70 -37.77 -19.21 1.65
CA PRO A 70 -38.60 -18.35 2.47
C PRO A 70 -38.21 -16.89 2.19
N GLY A 71 -39.08 -16.17 1.48
CA GLY A 71 -38.80 -14.83 0.98
C GLY A 71 -38.16 -14.86 -0.40
N GLY A 72 -38.84 -14.25 -1.38
CA GLY A 72 -38.32 -13.95 -2.73
C GLY A 72 -37.17 -12.93 -2.73
N SER A 73 -36.30 -13.00 -1.73
CA SER A 73 -35.02 -12.34 -1.69
C SER A 73 -34.16 -12.98 -2.76
N ASN A 74 -33.63 -12.14 -3.66
CA ASN A 74 -32.45 -12.48 -4.45
C ASN A 74 -31.52 -13.31 -3.55
N ILE A 75 -31.03 -14.46 -4.05
CA ILE A 75 -29.86 -15.11 -3.46
C ILE A 75 -28.89 -13.96 -3.19
N GLU A 76 -28.54 -13.71 -1.92
CA GLU A 76 -27.50 -12.74 -1.59
C GLU A 76 -26.21 -13.32 -2.15
N LEU A 77 -26.01 -13.06 -3.43
CA LEU A 77 -24.78 -13.35 -4.14
C LEU A 77 -23.74 -12.52 -3.36
N GLY A 78 -22.83 -13.21 -2.65
CA GLY A 78 -21.79 -12.55 -1.90
C GLY A 78 -21.05 -11.53 -2.78
N THR A 79 -20.33 -10.59 -2.15
CA THR A 79 -19.75 -9.39 -2.79
C THR A 79 -18.79 -9.63 -3.98
N GLY A 80 -18.55 -10.88 -4.38
CA GLY A 80 -17.65 -11.31 -5.46
C GLY A 80 -18.32 -11.93 -6.70
N LEU A 81 -19.65 -11.91 -6.80
CA LEU A 81 -20.40 -12.41 -7.95
C LEU A 81 -20.95 -11.25 -8.80
N THR A 82 -20.59 -11.22 -10.08
CA THR A 82 -21.18 -10.29 -11.06
C THR A 82 -22.28 -10.99 -11.84
N THR A 83 -23.25 -10.27 -12.37
CA THR A 83 -24.19 -10.83 -13.36
C THR A 83 -23.66 -10.56 -14.76
N ASP A 84 -23.70 -11.56 -15.66
CA ASP A 84 -23.49 -11.32 -17.08
C ASP A 84 -24.66 -10.53 -17.70
N THR A 85 -24.58 -10.25 -19.01
CA THR A 85 -25.63 -9.54 -19.76
C THR A 85 -26.98 -10.27 -19.76
N ASP A 86 -26.99 -11.55 -19.43
CA ASP A 86 -28.19 -12.40 -19.36
C ASP A 86 -28.70 -12.55 -17.91
N GLY A 87 -28.09 -11.84 -16.94
CA GLY A 87 -28.47 -11.88 -15.53
C GLY A 87 -27.95 -13.11 -14.76
N LYS A 88 -27.05 -13.92 -15.34
CA LYS A 88 -26.49 -15.10 -14.67
C LYS A 88 -25.31 -14.70 -13.79
N ALA A 89 -25.26 -15.28 -12.59
CA ALA A 89 -24.11 -15.12 -11.70
C ALA A 89 -22.85 -15.69 -12.35
N THR A 90 -21.81 -14.87 -12.47
CA THR A 90 -20.51 -15.20 -13.05
C THR A 90 -19.45 -15.13 -11.96
N LEU A 91 -18.59 -16.16 -11.94
CA LEU A 91 -17.40 -16.24 -11.10
C LEU A 91 -16.20 -15.90 -11.98
N ASP A 92 -15.50 -14.82 -11.66
CA ASP A 92 -14.17 -14.57 -12.23
C ASP A 92 -13.17 -15.53 -11.58
N LEU A 93 -12.98 -16.69 -12.22
CA LEU A 93 -12.01 -17.72 -11.86
C LEU A 93 -10.68 -17.55 -12.61
N SER A 94 -10.64 -16.65 -13.59
CA SER A 94 -9.46 -16.44 -14.43
C SER A 94 -8.48 -15.44 -13.83
N SER A 95 -8.97 -14.44 -13.09
CA SER A 95 -8.11 -13.44 -12.45
C SER A 95 -7.46 -14.01 -11.20
N THR A 96 -6.14 -14.05 -11.18
CA THR A 96 -5.34 -14.53 -10.04
C THR A 96 -4.64 -13.39 -9.32
N THR A 97 -4.57 -12.21 -9.93
CA THR A 97 -3.90 -11.03 -9.38
C THR A 97 -4.68 -9.75 -9.71
N LEU A 98 -4.49 -8.70 -8.91
CA LEU A 98 -4.97 -7.37 -9.24
C LEU A 98 -3.89 -6.60 -10.00
N VAL A 99 -4.26 -5.72 -10.92
CA VAL A 99 -3.30 -4.82 -11.58
C VAL A 99 -2.50 -4.00 -10.55
N GLN A 100 -1.22 -3.76 -10.84
CA GLN A 100 -0.32 -3.02 -9.95
C GLN A 100 -0.34 -1.52 -10.30
N PRO A 101 -0.70 -0.63 -9.37
CA PRO A 101 -0.63 0.80 -9.61
C PRO A 101 0.82 1.31 -9.63
N GLN A 102 1.00 2.48 -10.24
CA GLN A 102 2.19 3.33 -10.09
C GLN A 102 1.76 4.70 -9.56
N ILE A 103 2.59 5.29 -8.71
CA ILE A 103 2.41 6.63 -8.14
C ILE A 103 3.54 7.55 -8.61
N ARG A 104 3.24 8.82 -8.85
CA ARG A 104 4.24 9.88 -9.09
C ARG A 104 3.92 11.11 -8.23
N ALA A 105 4.93 11.93 -7.98
CA ALA A 105 4.81 13.09 -7.10
C ALA A 105 5.60 14.27 -7.63
N GLY A 106 5.02 15.48 -7.57
CA GLY A 106 5.75 16.73 -7.60
C GLY A 106 5.87 17.28 -6.18
N PHE A 107 7.09 17.61 -5.74
CA PHE A 107 7.35 18.21 -4.44
C PHE A 107 7.81 19.65 -4.60
N SER A 108 7.24 20.54 -3.81
CA SER A 108 7.76 21.87 -3.54
C SER A 108 8.28 21.90 -2.11
N VAL A 109 9.60 21.90 -1.94
CA VAL A 109 10.24 21.88 -0.63
C VAL A 109 10.61 23.31 -0.25
N LYS A 110 10.06 23.77 0.85
CA LYS A 110 10.26 25.08 1.44
C LYS A 110 11.17 25.00 2.66
N LYS A 111 11.93 26.07 2.87
CA LYS A 111 12.68 26.34 4.09
C LYS A 111 11.73 26.64 5.25
N ASN A 112 12.27 26.66 6.46
CA ASN A 112 11.55 26.94 7.70
C ASN A 112 10.92 28.35 7.73
N ASP A 113 11.49 29.30 6.98
CA ASP A 113 10.93 30.65 6.80
C ASP A 113 9.82 30.71 5.73
N GLY A 114 9.46 29.58 5.12
CA GLY A 114 8.45 29.47 4.07
C GLY A 114 8.97 29.77 2.66
N SER A 115 10.22 30.22 2.49
CA SER A 115 10.82 30.43 1.16
C SER A 115 11.03 29.12 0.42
N LEU A 116 10.89 29.12 -0.90
CA LEU A 116 11.14 27.94 -1.72
C LEU A 116 12.62 27.56 -1.66
N ASN A 117 12.92 26.31 -1.32
CA ASN A 117 14.27 25.75 -1.39
C ASN A 117 14.51 25.15 -2.79
N PHE A 118 13.68 24.19 -3.18
CA PHE A 118 13.74 23.55 -4.48
C PHE A 118 12.43 22.82 -4.81
N THR A 119 12.30 22.44 -6.08
CA THR A 119 11.21 21.59 -6.57
C THR A 119 11.79 20.29 -7.10
N TYR A 120 11.12 19.16 -6.89
CA TYR A 120 11.54 17.86 -7.41
C TYR A 120 10.34 17.06 -7.94
N ASN A 121 10.50 16.45 -9.11
CA ASN A 121 9.48 15.57 -9.69
C ASN A 121 9.95 14.12 -9.58
N TYR A 122 9.25 13.34 -8.76
CA TYR A 122 9.41 11.90 -8.65
C TYR A 122 8.65 11.22 -9.81
N PRO A 123 9.32 10.41 -10.64
CA PRO A 123 8.66 9.72 -11.76
C PRO A 123 7.69 8.64 -11.26
N TYR A 124 6.92 8.06 -12.19
CA TYR A 124 6.08 6.92 -11.87
C TYR A 124 6.89 5.75 -11.32
N THR A 125 6.48 5.27 -10.15
CA THR A 125 7.10 4.13 -9.47
C THR A 125 6.06 3.30 -8.71
N THR A 126 6.40 2.07 -8.37
CA THR A 126 5.65 1.27 -7.39
C THR A 126 6.10 1.55 -5.95
N GLY A 127 7.33 2.05 -5.79
CA GLY A 127 7.96 2.29 -4.49
C GLY A 127 9.02 3.40 -4.57
N GLY A 128 9.11 4.24 -3.55
CA GLY A 128 10.10 5.29 -3.50
C GLY A 128 10.34 5.84 -2.10
N SER A 129 11.46 6.51 -1.94
CA SER A 129 11.79 7.23 -0.71
C SER A 129 12.52 8.51 -1.06
N TYR A 130 12.12 9.61 -0.44
CA TYR A 130 12.76 10.90 -0.56
C TYR A 130 13.15 11.43 0.82
N GLN A 131 14.39 11.88 0.96
CA GLN A 131 14.92 12.39 2.22
C GLN A 131 14.98 13.91 2.18
N ILE A 132 14.60 14.54 3.29
CA ILE A 132 14.43 15.98 3.42
C ILE A 132 15.04 16.41 4.74
N ASP A 133 15.66 17.58 4.80
CA ASP A 133 16.08 18.17 6.08
C ASP A 133 14.89 18.42 6.99
N LYS A 134 15.00 18.02 8.26
CA LYS A 134 14.07 18.40 9.32
C LYS A 134 13.94 19.92 9.41
N GLY A 135 12.73 20.39 9.73
CA GLY A 135 12.41 21.81 9.72
C GLY A 135 12.08 22.37 8.34
N SER A 136 12.11 21.55 7.27
CA SER A 136 11.53 21.93 5.98
C SER A 136 10.00 21.78 6.02
N GLN A 137 9.32 22.40 5.06
CA GLN A 137 7.90 22.19 4.77
C GLN A 137 7.74 21.73 3.33
N VAL A 138 6.80 20.82 3.05
CA VAL A 138 6.62 20.25 1.72
C VAL A 138 5.17 20.36 1.28
N ASP A 139 4.96 20.93 0.10
CA ASP A 139 3.72 20.80 -0.64
C ASP A 139 3.90 19.76 -1.75
N ILE A 140 2.86 18.98 -2.00
CA ILE A 140 2.90 17.78 -2.83
C ILE A 140 1.72 17.78 -3.79
N THR A 141 2.02 17.48 -5.05
CA THR A 141 1.04 17.17 -6.07
C THR A 141 1.21 15.71 -6.46
N LEU A 142 0.21 14.88 -6.18
CA LEU A 142 0.23 13.44 -6.41
C LEU A 142 -0.66 13.03 -7.58
N TYR A 143 -0.19 12.01 -8.29
CA TYR A 143 -0.94 11.31 -9.33
C TYR A 143 -0.68 9.82 -9.21
N TYR A 144 -1.66 9.01 -9.59
CA TYR A 144 -1.45 7.59 -9.85
C TYR A 144 -2.02 7.19 -11.21
N LYS A 145 -1.59 6.03 -11.67
CA LYS A 145 -2.21 5.31 -12.79
C LYS A 145 -2.04 3.82 -12.60
N TYR A 146 -2.78 3.04 -13.35
CA TYR A 146 -2.62 1.58 -13.41
C TYR A 146 -2.93 1.08 -14.83
N PRO A 147 -2.33 -0.03 -15.25
CA PRO A 147 -2.53 -0.54 -16.61
C PRO A 147 -3.91 -1.17 -16.79
N GLY A 148 -4.39 -1.27 -18.03
CA GLY A 148 -5.46 -2.21 -18.39
C GLY A 148 -5.15 -3.64 -17.94
N ALA A 149 -6.18 -4.41 -17.63
CA ALA A 149 -6.02 -5.79 -17.23
C ALA A 149 -5.56 -6.66 -18.41
N THR A 150 -4.58 -7.52 -18.16
CA THR A 150 -4.17 -8.60 -19.08
C THR A 150 -4.67 -9.96 -18.59
N THR A 151 -4.44 -11.02 -19.36
CA THR A 151 -4.83 -12.39 -18.98
C THR A 151 -4.35 -12.72 -17.56
N GLY A 152 -5.27 -13.09 -16.68
CA GLY A 152 -4.96 -13.44 -15.29
C GLY A 152 -4.99 -12.26 -14.31
N GLN A 153 -5.28 -11.04 -14.77
CA GLN A 153 -5.39 -9.85 -13.94
C GLN A 153 -6.82 -9.33 -13.89
N ALA A 154 -7.21 -8.80 -12.73
CA ALA A 154 -8.44 -8.05 -12.58
C ALA A 154 -8.19 -6.54 -12.53
N LEU A 155 -9.19 -5.77 -12.96
CA LEU A 155 -9.27 -4.34 -12.72
C LEU A 155 -9.80 -4.06 -11.30
N PRO A 156 -9.35 -2.96 -10.66
CA PRO A 156 -9.87 -2.54 -9.36
C PRO A 156 -11.31 -2.02 -9.48
N THR A 157 -12.04 -2.07 -8.36
CA THR A 157 -13.38 -1.46 -8.23
C THR A 157 -13.38 -0.30 -7.23
N SER A 158 -12.27 -0.08 -6.52
CA SER A 158 -12.13 1.03 -5.56
C SER A 158 -10.68 1.45 -5.40
N VAL A 159 -10.49 2.66 -4.87
CA VAL A 159 -9.18 3.21 -4.49
C VAL A 159 -9.27 3.88 -3.12
N THR A 160 -8.21 3.74 -2.32
CA THR A 160 -8.04 4.42 -1.03
C THR A 160 -6.59 4.89 -0.85
N GLY A 161 -6.28 5.48 0.31
CA GLY A 161 -4.98 6.08 0.62
C GLY A 161 -5.06 7.60 0.55
N ASP A 162 -4.16 8.23 -0.19
CA ASP A 162 -4.20 9.67 -0.49
C ASP A 162 -5.16 10.02 -1.65
N PHE A 163 -5.92 9.04 -2.15
CA PHE A 163 -6.86 9.19 -3.25
C PHE A 163 -8.23 8.61 -2.87
N SER A 164 -9.29 9.22 -3.41
CA SER A 164 -10.69 8.83 -3.17
C SER A 164 -11.50 8.55 -4.44
N VAL A 165 -10.93 8.81 -5.62
CA VAL A 165 -11.60 8.64 -6.91
C VAL A 165 -10.81 7.66 -7.77
N LEU A 166 -11.47 6.57 -8.18
CA LEU A 166 -10.87 5.56 -9.05
C LEU A 166 -10.76 6.12 -10.48
N ALA A 167 -9.53 6.18 -11.00
CA ALA A 167 -9.26 6.58 -12.38
C ALA A 167 -9.66 5.47 -13.35
N GLY A 168 -9.83 5.79 -14.64
CA GLY A 168 -9.91 4.75 -15.67
C GLY A 168 -8.57 4.02 -15.83
N ALA A 169 -8.60 2.78 -16.32
CA ALA A 169 -7.38 2.08 -16.71
C ALA A 169 -6.59 2.87 -17.77
N ASP A 170 -5.26 2.81 -17.70
CA ASP A 170 -4.32 3.55 -18.56
C ASP A 170 -4.52 5.07 -18.55
N THR A 171 -5.27 5.58 -17.59
CA THR A 171 -5.59 7.00 -17.43
C THR A 171 -4.97 7.51 -16.13
N GLU A 172 -4.36 8.69 -16.19
CA GLU A 172 -3.86 9.36 -14.99
C GLU A 172 -5.01 9.80 -14.09
N SER A 173 -4.84 9.66 -12.79
CA SER A 173 -5.83 10.09 -11.82
C SER A 173 -6.06 11.59 -11.83
N VAL A 174 -7.19 11.99 -11.25
CA VAL A 174 -7.32 13.38 -10.77
C VAL A 174 -6.19 13.67 -9.77
N VAL A 175 -5.78 14.93 -9.75
CA VAL A 175 -4.70 15.39 -8.88
C VAL A 175 -5.10 15.35 -7.41
N ALA A 176 -4.21 14.83 -6.56
CA ALA A 176 -4.33 14.94 -5.11
C ALA A 176 -3.27 15.93 -4.60
N ASN A 177 -3.69 17.01 -3.96
CA ASN A 177 -2.78 18.01 -3.39
C ASN A 177 -2.71 17.84 -1.88
N LEU A 178 -1.48 17.82 -1.35
CA LEU A 178 -1.21 17.85 0.07
C LEU A 178 -0.30 19.04 0.34
N SER A 179 -0.56 19.77 1.42
CA SER A 179 0.18 20.99 1.72
C SER A 179 0.71 20.96 3.14
N SER A 180 1.75 21.75 3.38
CA SER A 180 2.28 22.00 4.71
C SER A 180 2.75 20.75 5.45
N ILE A 181 3.29 19.75 4.73
CA ILE A 181 3.84 18.54 5.33
C ILE A 181 5.18 18.86 6.01
N VAL A 182 5.29 18.59 7.30
CA VAL A 182 6.47 18.91 8.14
C VAL A 182 7.05 17.69 8.87
N ALA A 183 6.49 16.51 8.64
CA ALA A 183 6.89 15.27 9.28
C ALA A 183 6.91 14.10 8.29
N SER A 184 7.71 13.09 8.60
CA SER A 184 7.84 11.88 7.78
C SER A 184 6.48 11.20 7.63
N ARG A 185 6.17 10.79 6.40
CA ARG A 185 4.93 10.08 6.09
C ARG A 185 5.07 9.26 4.82
N THR A 186 4.24 8.23 4.72
CA THR A 186 4.06 7.49 3.47
C THR A 186 2.89 8.11 2.69
N LEU A 187 3.12 8.34 1.42
CA LEU A 187 2.13 8.74 0.43
C LEU A 187 1.73 7.48 -0.34
N GLN A 188 0.45 7.16 -0.43
CA GLN A 188 0.03 5.85 -0.92
C GLN A 188 -1.23 5.91 -1.79
N VAL A 189 -1.23 5.07 -2.83
CA VAL A 189 -2.44 4.63 -3.51
C VAL A 189 -2.65 3.15 -3.22
N ILE A 190 -3.85 2.78 -2.81
CA ILE A 190 -4.26 1.38 -2.62
C ILE A 190 -5.42 1.12 -3.55
N LEU A 191 -5.25 0.19 -4.48
CA LEU A 191 -6.31 -0.32 -5.33
C LEU A 191 -6.93 -1.56 -4.71
N ALA A 192 -8.24 -1.68 -4.80
CA ALA A 192 -8.97 -2.81 -4.23
C ALA A 192 -10.08 -3.33 -5.15
N LYS A 193 -10.27 -4.65 -5.14
CA LYS A 193 -11.40 -5.37 -5.76
C LYS A 193 -11.92 -6.41 -4.77
N ALA A 194 -13.24 -6.59 -4.71
CA ALA A 194 -13.82 -7.67 -3.92
C ALA A 194 -13.34 -9.02 -4.44
N LYS A 195 -12.95 -9.92 -3.52
CA LYS A 195 -12.55 -11.27 -3.90
C LYS A 195 -13.72 -11.98 -4.59
N SER A 196 -13.44 -12.60 -5.73
CA SER A 196 -14.36 -13.49 -6.43
C SER A 196 -13.97 -14.95 -6.18
N GLY A 197 -14.94 -15.86 -6.24
CA GLY A 197 -14.68 -17.30 -6.09
C GLY A 197 -15.36 -17.96 -4.90
N LEU A 198 -15.05 -19.24 -4.73
CA LEU A 198 -15.45 -20.07 -3.61
C LEU A 198 -14.20 -20.44 -2.80
N ILE A 199 -14.32 -20.42 -1.47
CA ILE A 199 -13.27 -20.84 -0.53
C ILE A 199 -13.82 -21.92 0.39
N VAL A 200 -12.93 -22.77 0.91
CA VAL A 200 -13.28 -23.73 1.96
C VAL A 200 -12.86 -23.17 3.30
N VAL A 201 -13.82 -22.96 4.19
CA VAL A 201 -13.58 -22.54 5.58
C VAL A 201 -14.34 -23.46 6.50
N ASN A 202 -13.65 -24.01 7.52
CA ASN A 202 -14.24 -24.97 8.48
C ASN A 202 -14.98 -26.14 7.80
N ASN A 203 -14.38 -26.75 6.77
CA ASN A 203 -14.96 -27.84 5.98
C ASN A 203 -16.26 -27.48 5.21
N GLN A 204 -16.59 -26.19 5.08
CA GLN A 204 -17.73 -25.71 4.29
C GLN A 204 -17.26 -24.87 3.11
N VAL A 205 -17.93 -25.00 1.97
CA VAL A 205 -17.73 -24.15 0.80
C VAL A 205 -18.54 -22.88 0.99
N GLN A 206 -17.87 -21.73 0.97
CA GLN A 206 -18.49 -20.41 1.07
C GLN A 206 -17.94 -19.47 0.00
N PHE A 207 -18.61 -18.36 -0.25
CA PHE A 207 -18.08 -17.31 -1.11
C PHE A 207 -16.78 -16.74 -0.55
N ALA A 208 -15.85 -16.42 -1.44
CA ALA A 208 -14.68 -15.64 -1.06
C ALA A 208 -15.14 -14.29 -0.49
N SER A 209 -14.57 -13.91 0.66
CA SER A 209 -14.88 -12.65 1.33
C SER A 209 -13.61 -11.81 1.51
N GLY A 210 -13.78 -10.50 1.64
CA GLY A 210 -12.68 -9.53 1.72
C GLY A 210 -12.29 -8.94 0.36
N GLN A 211 -11.13 -8.29 0.34
CA GLN A 211 -10.62 -7.54 -0.81
C GLN A 211 -9.28 -8.13 -1.26
N ASP A 212 -9.06 -8.17 -2.57
CA ASP A 212 -7.72 -8.20 -3.15
C ASP A 212 -7.21 -6.77 -3.25
N THR A 213 -5.95 -6.55 -2.84
CA THR A 213 -5.37 -5.21 -2.81
C THR A 213 -3.98 -5.18 -3.41
N THR A 214 -3.69 -4.14 -4.17
CA THR A 214 -2.33 -3.76 -4.61
C THR A 214 -2.08 -2.30 -4.25
N SER A 215 -0.83 -1.91 -4.06
CA SER A 215 -0.52 -0.54 -3.68
C SER A 215 0.80 -0.06 -4.23
N ALA A 216 0.93 1.25 -4.37
CA ALA A 216 2.18 1.92 -4.67
C ALA A 216 2.37 3.07 -3.68
N ALA A 217 3.62 3.31 -3.26
CA ALA A 217 3.91 4.26 -2.20
C ALA A 217 5.22 5.02 -2.40
N ILE A 218 5.24 6.29 -1.97
CA ILE A 218 6.44 7.10 -1.83
C ILE A 218 6.55 7.54 -0.37
N SER A 219 7.69 7.27 0.27
CA SER A 219 7.94 7.72 1.64
C SER A 219 8.69 9.05 1.65
N LEU A 220 8.20 10.01 2.43
CA LEU A 220 8.90 11.24 2.77
C LEU A 220 9.55 11.06 4.14
N ASN A 221 10.85 11.32 4.22
CA ASN A 221 11.63 11.13 5.44
C ASN A 221 12.32 12.45 5.81
N PHE A 222 11.83 13.09 6.86
CA PHE A 222 12.47 14.26 7.45
C PHE A 222 13.54 13.81 8.41
N LYS A 223 14.79 14.05 8.04
CA LYS A 223 15.99 13.57 8.72
C LYS A 223 16.84 14.74 9.22
N ASP A 224 17.61 14.49 10.27
CA ASP A 224 18.62 15.45 10.69
C ASP A 224 19.82 15.40 9.75
N ARG A 225 20.62 16.46 9.76
CA ARG A 225 21.85 16.54 8.97
C ARG A 225 23.06 16.45 9.90
N VAL A 226 24.02 15.61 9.50
CA VAL A 226 25.35 15.57 10.12
C VAL A 226 26.39 15.98 9.10
N TYR A 227 27.47 16.56 9.59
CA TYR A 227 28.55 17.09 8.78
C TYR A 227 29.86 16.44 9.20
N PHE A 228 30.69 16.16 8.20
CA PHE A 228 32.10 15.90 8.38
C PHE A 228 32.87 16.96 7.62
N THR A 229 33.60 17.80 8.33
CA THR A 229 34.35 18.91 7.72
C THR A 229 35.84 18.84 8.04
N MET A 230 36.66 19.28 7.09
CA MET A 230 38.11 19.31 7.20
C MET A 230 38.57 20.73 7.00
N THR A 231 39.23 21.31 8.00
CA THR A 231 39.59 22.73 8.01
C THR A 231 40.84 23.00 8.83
N THR A 232 41.53 24.10 8.55
CA THR A 232 42.71 24.56 9.28
C THR A 232 42.37 25.26 10.60
N LEU A 233 41.10 25.60 10.83
CA LEU A 233 40.65 26.14 12.11
C LEU A 233 40.88 25.11 13.21
N SER A 234 41.52 25.53 14.30
CA SER A 234 41.69 24.72 15.51
C SER A 234 40.47 24.75 16.42
N ASP A 235 39.58 25.72 16.24
CA ASP A 235 38.31 25.81 16.96
C ASP A 235 37.25 26.42 16.03
N LEU A 236 36.02 25.89 16.08
CA LEU A 236 34.86 26.45 15.38
C LEU A 236 34.15 27.51 16.24
N GLY A 237 34.57 27.66 17.50
CA GLY A 237 34.03 28.62 18.45
C GLY A 237 32.79 28.08 19.19
N SER A 238 31.95 29.01 19.65
CA SER A 238 30.73 28.71 20.40
C SER A 238 29.55 29.52 19.86
N GLY A 239 28.35 28.97 19.93
CA GLY A 239 27.13 29.65 19.47
C GLY A 239 26.84 29.39 18.00
N ASN A 240 26.25 30.35 17.29
CA ASN A 240 25.81 30.16 15.91
C ASN A 240 27.01 30.07 14.96
N PHE A 241 27.10 28.97 14.23
CA PHE A 241 28.16 28.69 13.26
C PHE A 241 27.57 28.47 11.87
N ASP A 242 28.11 29.18 10.89
CA ASP A 242 27.73 29.04 9.49
C ASP A 242 28.79 28.23 8.74
N MET A 243 28.40 27.03 8.29
CA MET A 243 29.28 26.12 7.54
C MET A 243 29.82 26.76 6.25
N SER A 244 29.16 27.78 5.69
CA SER A 244 29.63 28.50 4.50
C SER A 244 30.81 29.44 4.78
N THR A 245 31.07 29.76 6.05
CA THR A 245 32.16 30.66 6.47
C THR A 245 33.50 29.95 6.67
N LEU A 246 33.56 28.63 6.43
CA LEU A 246 34.80 27.86 6.53
C LEU A 246 35.87 28.39 5.56
N PRO A 247 37.16 28.39 5.97
CA PRO A 247 38.26 28.83 5.12
C PRO A 247 38.29 28.14 3.75
N GLN A 248 38.77 28.86 2.74
CA GLN A 248 38.99 28.31 1.41
C GLN A 248 39.86 27.03 1.47
N GLY A 249 39.47 25.99 0.72
CA GLY A 249 40.12 24.68 0.76
C GLY A 249 39.60 23.74 1.85
N SER A 250 38.66 24.20 2.69
CA SER A 250 37.91 23.30 3.57
C SER A 250 36.98 22.42 2.74
N VAL A 251 36.83 21.16 3.16
CA VAL A 251 35.95 20.19 2.50
C VAL A 251 34.87 19.80 3.49
N THR A 252 33.61 19.88 3.09
CA THR A 252 32.47 19.51 3.93
C THR A 252 31.64 18.44 3.22
N ASN A 253 31.58 17.27 3.83
CA ASN A 253 30.63 16.22 3.48
C ASN A 253 29.43 16.32 4.43
N ALA A 254 28.23 16.09 3.93
CA ALA A 254 27.02 16.08 4.75
C ALA A 254 26.12 14.92 4.36
N GLN A 255 25.42 14.34 5.35
CA GLN A 255 24.46 13.26 5.13
C GLN A 255 23.22 13.47 6.01
N LEU A 256 22.09 12.97 5.53
CA LEU A 256 20.82 12.95 6.25
C LEU A 256 20.65 11.63 7.01
N VAL A 257 20.42 11.71 8.32
CA VAL A 257 20.43 10.56 9.24
C VAL A 257 19.30 10.65 10.27
N ASP A 258 18.95 9.50 10.87
CA ASP A 258 17.91 9.41 11.90
C ASP A 258 18.46 9.21 13.32
N GLY A 259 19.80 9.23 13.48
CA GLY A 259 20.44 9.03 14.78
C GLY A 259 21.95 9.15 14.74
N ILE A 260 22.59 8.79 15.85
CA ILE A 260 24.04 8.91 16.08
C ILE A 260 24.89 7.95 15.23
N SER A 261 24.28 6.92 14.66
CA SER A 261 24.98 5.94 13.82
C SER A 261 25.05 6.39 12.36
N PHE A 262 26.24 6.77 11.91
CA PHE A 262 26.48 7.22 10.54
C PHE A 262 27.91 6.99 10.09
N LEU A 263 28.15 7.08 8.78
CA LEU A 263 29.42 6.70 8.18
C LEU A 263 29.86 7.67 7.09
N PHE A 264 31.14 7.99 7.05
CA PHE A 264 31.78 8.73 5.97
C PHE A 264 32.94 7.91 5.41
N SER A 265 33.07 7.84 4.08
CA SER A 265 34.09 7.07 3.37
C SER A 265 34.95 7.95 2.47
N GLY A 266 36.16 7.48 2.15
CA GLY A 266 37.09 8.19 1.27
C GLY A 266 37.65 9.47 1.87
N ILE A 267 37.67 9.57 3.21
CA ILE A 267 38.08 10.76 3.93
C ILE A 267 39.60 10.92 3.86
N THR A 268 40.05 12.04 3.29
CA THR A 268 41.46 12.41 3.21
C THR A 268 41.62 13.84 3.69
N THR A 269 42.36 14.04 4.78
CA THR A 269 42.63 15.36 5.36
C THR A 269 43.87 15.99 4.73
N GLY A 270 43.88 17.31 4.54
CA GLY A 270 45.08 18.06 4.16
C GLY A 270 46.14 18.12 5.25
N SER A 271 47.37 18.53 4.89
CA SER A 271 48.55 18.58 5.78
C SER A 271 48.34 19.32 7.09
N ASP A 272 47.57 20.40 7.05
CA ASP A 272 47.35 21.32 8.18
C ASP A 272 45.88 21.35 8.62
N GLN A 273 45.09 20.35 8.23
CA GLN A 273 43.67 20.30 8.51
C GLN A 273 43.35 19.37 9.68
N TYR A 274 42.52 19.87 10.60
CA TYR A 274 41.78 19.05 11.53
C TYR A 274 40.55 18.46 10.83
N ALA A 275 40.13 17.28 11.30
CA ALA A 275 38.85 16.68 10.95
C ALA A 275 37.83 16.98 12.03
N TYR A 276 36.63 17.37 11.63
CA TYR A 276 35.50 17.65 12.52
C TYR A 276 34.31 16.79 12.14
N VAL A 277 33.64 16.22 13.13
CA VAL A 277 32.30 15.67 12.99
C VAL A 277 31.33 16.53 13.81
N ILE A 278 30.26 16.95 13.17
CA ILE A 278 29.27 17.87 13.73
C ILE A 278 27.90 17.24 13.52
N TYR A 279 27.16 17.03 14.61
CA TYR A 279 25.87 16.34 14.56
C TYR A 279 24.92 16.85 15.64
N PRO A 280 23.60 16.68 15.49
CA PRO A 280 22.62 17.21 16.45
C PRO A 280 22.88 16.73 17.87
N ALA A 281 22.86 17.66 18.83
CA ALA A 281 23.05 17.37 20.24
C ALA A 281 21.97 16.44 20.81
N ALA A 282 20.79 16.41 20.19
CA ALA A 282 19.69 15.50 20.53
C ALA A 282 20.07 14.02 20.41
N PHE A 283 21.14 13.69 19.67
CA PHE A 283 21.62 12.32 19.52
C PHE A 283 22.51 11.85 20.67
N GLY A 284 22.95 12.74 21.56
CA GLY A 284 23.84 12.41 22.68
C GLY A 284 25.31 12.33 22.28
N ASP A 285 26.17 11.93 23.21
CA ASP A 285 27.62 11.84 22.98
C ASP A 285 28.00 10.57 22.20
N LEU A 286 29.03 10.66 21.36
CA LEU A 286 29.63 9.49 20.70
C LEU A 286 30.16 8.51 21.73
N ASN A 287 29.88 7.23 21.52
CA ASN A 287 30.45 6.12 22.28
C ASN A 287 31.62 5.46 21.55
N SER A 288 31.67 5.58 20.22
CA SER A 288 32.69 4.97 19.37
C SER A 288 32.92 5.73 18.07
N VAL A 289 34.16 5.69 17.59
CA VAL A 289 34.54 6.05 16.22
C VAL A 289 35.40 4.92 15.68
N ILE A 290 34.94 4.21 14.66
CA ILE A 290 35.67 3.08 14.07
C ILE A 290 36.28 3.53 12.74
N GLN A 291 37.60 3.40 12.61
CA GLN A 291 38.31 3.64 11.37
C GLN A 291 38.59 2.32 10.64
N ASN A 292 38.18 2.22 9.37
CA ASN A 292 38.49 1.09 8.49
C ASN A 292 38.18 -0.29 9.11
N ASP A 293 37.04 -0.42 9.80
CA ASP A 293 36.59 -1.65 10.50
C ASP A 293 37.56 -2.16 11.58
N SER A 294 38.39 -1.27 12.13
CA SER A 294 39.38 -1.58 13.17
C SER A 294 38.86 -1.31 14.60
N LEU A 295 39.77 -1.29 15.58
CA LEU A 295 39.46 -0.89 16.96
C LEU A 295 38.96 0.56 17.03
N PRO A 296 38.06 0.89 17.98
CA PRO A 296 37.60 2.26 18.18
C PRO A 296 38.72 3.25 18.47
N ILE A 297 38.68 4.40 17.78
CA ILE A 297 39.62 5.52 17.89
C ILE A 297 38.96 6.79 18.46
N LEU A 298 37.88 6.67 19.24
CA LEU A 298 37.21 7.85 19.83
C LEU A 298 38.20 8.73 20.62
N GLY A 299 39.18 8.13 21.31
CA GLY A 299 40.23 8.87 22.03
C GLY A 299 41.15 9.72 21.15
N ALA A 300 41.12 9.55 19.82
CA ALA A 300 41.81 10.41 18.86
C ALA A 300 41.03 11.70 18.54
N PHE A 301 39.85 11.88 19.14
CA PHE A 301 39.02 13.06 19.02
C PHE A 301 38.84 13.74 20.38
N THR A 302 38.69 15.06 20.36
CA THR A 302 38.31 15.88 21.49
C THR A 302 36.91 16.43 21.24
N LYS A 303 36.02 16.25 22.23
CA LYS A 303 34.72 16.93 22.24
C LYS A 303 34.94 18.42 22.49
N MET A 304 34.44 19.23 21.58
CA MET A 304 34.53 20.69 21.64
C MET A 304 33.25 21.28 22.25
N SER A 305 33.22 22.60 22.41
CA SER A 305 31.99 23.33 22.76
C SER A 305 30.90 23.08 21.72
N ASN A 306 29.65 23.01 22.19
CA ASN A 306 28.50 22.92 21.28
C ASN A 306 28.34 24.22 20.48
N ILE A 307 27.86 24.07 19.25
CA ILE A 307 27.54 25.16 18.32
C ILE A 307 26.11 24.99 17.81
N ASN A 308 25.49 26.04 17.27
CA ASN A 308 24.23 25.95 16.54
C ASN A 308 24.52 26.07 15.04
N VAL A 309 24.14 25.08 14.27
CA VAL A 309 24.33 25.08 12.81
C VAL A 309 22.98 25.26 12.13
N ALA A 310 22.86 26.20 11.20
CA ALA A 310 21.70 26.27 10.32
C ALA A 310 21.75 25.12 9.31
N ASN A 311 20.75 24.25 9.30
CA ASN A 311 20.64 23.23 8.27
C ASN A 311 20.14 23.83 6.95
N ASN A 312 19.95 23.00 5.91
CA ASN A 312 19.51 23.50 4.61
C ASN A 312 18.06 24.03 4.61
N SER A 313 17.26 23.71 5.63
CA SER A 313 15.94 24.33 5.81
C SER A 313 16.04 25.69 6.50
N GLY A 314 17.21 26.12 6.96
CA GLY A 314 17.39 27.34 7.76
C GLY A 314 17.00 27.17 9.23
N LEU A 315 16.70 25.96 9.68
CA LEU A 315 16.49 25.67 11.10
C LEU A 315 17.86 25.66 11.81
N LEU A 316 17.99 26.46 12.87
CA LEU A 316 19.16 26.40 13.76
C LEU A 316 19.07 25.15 14.65
N VAL A 317 20.03 24.25 14.47
CA VAL A 317 20.11 22.98 15.20
C VAL A 317 21.30 23.04 16.16
N PRO A 318 21.10 22.82 17.48
CA PRO A 318 22.20 22.65 18.42
C PRO A 318 22.96 21.37 18.10
N CYS A 319 24.28 21.47 17.96
CA CYS A 319 25.15 20.40 17.53
C CYS A 319 26.29 20.17 18.53
N ILE A 320 26.63 18.89 18.72
CA ILE A 320 27.88 18.46 19.34
C ILE A 320 28.95 18.44 18.26
N VAL A 321 30.17 18.84 18.64
CA VAL A 321 31.33 18.89 17.77
C VAL A 321 32.43 18.02 18.36
N TYR A 322 32.99 17.14 17.55
CA TYR A 322 34.26 16.48 17.85
C TYR A 322 35.29 16.88 16.81
N ARG A 323 36.49 17.22 17.28
CA ARG A 323 37.65 17.54 16.44
C ARG A 323 38.71 16.47 16.62
N SER A 324 39.42 16.08 15.57
CA SER A 324 40.62 15.27 15.70
C SER A 324 41.68 15.95 16.57
N ASN A 325 42.47 15.16 17.29
CA ASN A 325 43.54 15.67 18.14
C ASN A 325 44.78 16.09 17.32
N ALA A 326 44.97 15.45 16.16
CA ALA A 326 46.04 15.76 15.22
C ALA A 326 45.49 16.40 13.94
N VAL A 327 46.35 17.17 13.28
CA VAL A 327 46.18 17.56 11.87
C VAL A 327 46.58 16.42 10.95
N ASN A 328 46.05 16.41 9.73
CA ASN A 328 46.25 15.34 8.75
C ASN A 328 46.01 13.90 9.29
N PRO A 329 44.93 13.65 10.08
CA PRO A 329 44.73 12.34 10.72
C PRO A 329 44.33 11.21 9.75
N PHE A 330 43.83 11.51 8.54
CA PHE A 330 43.18 10.53 7.69
C PHE A 330 43.67 10.54 6.24
N SER A 331 43.88 9.34 5.70
CA SER A 331 44.18 9.10 4.28
C SER A 331 43.27 7.99 3.76
N SER A 332 42.36 8.33 2.83
CA SER A 332 41.33 7.44 2.27
C SER A 332 40.57 6.62 3.33
N ALA A 333 40.23 7.25 4.46
CA ALA A 333 39.63 6.58 5.60
C ALA A 333 38.13 6.37 5.45
N LYS A 334 37.63 5.26 6.00
CA LYS A 334 36.23 5.00 6.32
C LYS A 334 36.05 5.19 7.82
N LEU A 335 35.18 6.11 8.23
CA LEU A 335 34.89 6.44 9.62
C LEU A 335 33.42 6.15 9.93
N GLN A 336 33.18 5.27 10.89
CA GLN A 336 31.85 4.95 11.41
C GLN A 336 31.71 5.52 12.82
N PHE A 337 30.63 6.25 13.05
CA PHE A 337 30.32 6.94 14.30
C PHE A 337 29.12 6.27 14.96
N SER A 338 29.10 6.18 16.29
CA SER A 338 27.97 5.67 17.10
C SER A 338 28.09 6.06 18.56
#